data_AF-A0A1J8PVN3-F1
#
_entry.id   AF-A0A1J8PVN3-F1
#
_cell.length_a   1.000
_cell.length_b   1.000
_cell.length_c   1.000
_cell.angle_alpha   90.00
_cell.angle_beta   90.00
_cell.angle_gamma   90.00
#
_symmetry.space_group_name_H-M   'P 1'
#
loop_
_entity.id
_entity.type
_entity.pdbx_description
1 polymer ?
#
loop_
_entity_poly.entity_id
_entity_poly.type
_entity_poly.pdbx_seq_one_letter_code
_entity_poly.pdbx_strand_id
1 'polypeptide(L)'
;MSQSPLVQQTMLDLLSKDQIVDAAGLRAAIDALSTFRLAATGLQAVVDHLLSIPEVFAYIISGISNVLLSAPPVLTLTVWDRCDDIISQIMTDFPTKSQEYPSSLASKVLDSLSMYFLAFPVESLETEVLRDISRNRGFIEGALPVLCALNTMSFTNEKSFEEDINVYDVDPNDGFIKLKVSQKTQKRNRQKPRATINTALFFKFGVTVPHTSEAAISLTIGILAELKEILSFYFSLLRRTELAGVIKALLFSNARESAKDVSPEVSSAEV
;
A
#
# COMPACT_ATOMS: atom_id res chain seq x y z
N MET A 1 15.45 -9.06 32.72
CA MET A 1 16.16 -7.84 32.30
C MET A 1 16.13 -7.78 30.78
N SER A 2 15.57 -6.72 30.21
CA SER A 2 15.19 -6.61 28.79
C SER A 2 16.41 -6.33 27.91
N GLN A 3 17.01 -7.37 27.31
CA GLN A 3 18.02 -7.22 26.25
C GLN A 3 17.39 -7.02 24.85
N SER A 4 16.06 -7.08 24.75
CA SER A 4 15.32 -7.07 23.48
C SER A 4 15.52 -5.82 22.61
N PRO A 5 15.55 -4.58 23.14
CA PRO A 5 15.58 -3.39 22.28
C PRO A 5 16.98 -3.14 21.67
N LEU A 6 18.05 -3.49 22.38
CA LEU A 6 19.43 -3.30 21.88
C LEU A 6 19.72 -4.25 20.71
N VAL A 7 19.31 -5.52 20.84
CA VAL A 7 19.47 -6.54 19.78
C VAL A 7 18.67 -6.15 18.53
N GLN A 8 17.46 -5.60 18.71
CA GLN A 8 16.65 -5.12 17.61
C GLN A 8 17.31 -3.96 16.88
N GLN A 9 17.88 -2.98 17.60
CA GLN A 9 18.56 -1.84 16.97
C GLN A 9 19.80 -2.28 16.18
N THR A 10 20.68 -3.11 16.77
CA THR A 10 21.88 -3.60 16.06
C THR A 10 21.51 -4.38 14.79
N MET A 11 20.39 -5.12 14.81
CA MET A 11 19.92 -5.84 13.63
C MET A 11 19.39 -4.89 12.55
N LEU A 12 18.64 -3.86 12.92
CA LEU A 12 18.18 -2.85 11.96
C LEU A 12 19.37 -2.08 11.38
N ASP A 13 20.41 -1.81 12.17
CA ASP A 13 21.62 -1.17 11.67
C ASP A 13 22.32 -2.02 10.59
N LEU A 14 22.29 -3.35 10.70
CA LEU A 14 22.82 -4.28 9.67
C LEU A 14 21.99 -4.28 8.37
N LEU A 15 20.72 -3.88 8.43
CA LEU A 15 19.85 -3.76 7.26
C LEU A 15 19.97 -2.40 6.55
N SER A 16 20.77 -1.48 7.11
CA SER A 16 21.00 -0.18 6.51
C SER A 16 21.74 -0.29 5.18
N LYS A 17 21.43 0.62 4.26
CA LYS A 17 22.03 0.69 2.92
C LYS A 17 23.55 0.79 2.98
N ASP A 18 24.09 1.45 4.00
CA ASP A 18 25.54 1.63 4.20
C ASP A 18 26.25 0.32 4.57
N GLN A 19 25.53 -0.63 5.18
CA GLN A 19 26.05 -1.97 5.47
C GLN A 19 25.84 -2.93 4.29
N ILE A 20 24.84 -2.70 3.45
CA ILE A 20 24.52 -3.51 2.26
C ILE A 20 25.19 -2.92 1.01
N VAL A 21 26.50 -2.68 1.09
CA VAL A 21 27.31 -2.19 -0.04
C VAL A 21 27.83 -3.31 -0.94
N ASP A 22 27.90 -4.53 -0.40
CA ASP A 22 28.39 -5.70 -1.11
C ASP A 22 27.63 -6.99 -0.71
N ALA A 23 28.02 -8.12 -1.32
CA ALA A 23 27.40 -9.40 -1.06
C ALA A 23 27.64 -9.93 0.37
N ALA A 24 28.73 -9.50 1.04
CA ALA A 24 29.06 -9.96 2.39
C ALA A 24 28.19 -9.24 3.42
N GLY A 25 28.01 -7.92 3.29
CA GLY A 25 27.10 -7.13 4.12
C GLY A 25 25.66 -7.58 3.99
N LEU A 26 25.20 -7.80 2.75
CA LEU A 26 23.87 -8.38 2.47
C LEU A 26 23.68 -9.74 3.14
N ARG A 27 24.70 -10.61 3.09
CA ARG A 27 24.66 -11.91 3.74
C ARG A 27 24.57 -11.79 5.26
N ALA A 28 25.36 -10.90 5.86
CA ALA A 28 25.30 -10.66 7.30
C ALA A 28 23.92 -10.14 7.74
N ALA A 29 23.30 -9.27 6.93
CA ALA A 29 21.96 -8.75 7.18
C ALA A 29 20.89 -9.86 7.09
N ILE A 30 20.99 -10.74 6.10
CA ILE A 30 20.11 -11.91 5.95
C ILE A 30 20.30 -12.90 7.11
N ASP A 31 21.54 -13.19 7.48
CA ASP A 31 21.85 -14.08 8.60
C ASP A 31 21.27 -13.50 9.91
N ALA A 32 21.38 -12.19 10.12
CA ALA A 32 20.77 -11.51 11.26
C ALA A 32 19.23 -11.66 11.27
N LEU A 33 18.57 -11.48 10.13
CA LEU A 33 17.13 -11.73 9.98
C LEU A 33 16.74 -13.18 10.28
N SER A 34 17.56 -14.16 9.87
CA SER A 34 17.29 -15.59 10.10
C SER A 34 17.30 -15.97 11.59
N THR A 35 18.13 -15.29 12.38
CA THR A 35 18.22 -15.51 13.83
C THR A 35 17.10 -14.83 14.62
N PHE A 36 16.39 -13.88 14.01
CA PHE A 36 15.33 -13.13 14.65
C PHE A 36 14.04 -13.94 14.71
N ARG A 37 13.52 -14.18 15.93
CA ARG A 37 12.16 -14.71 16.09
C ARG A 37 11.16 -13.58 15.90
N LEU A 38 10.41 -13.62 14.79
CA LEU A 38 9.34 -12.68 14.52
C LEU A 38 8.20 -12.85 15.55
N ALA A 39 8.20 -12.00 16.58
CA ALA A 39 6.96 -11.65 17.25
C ALA A 39 6.16 -10.68 16.36
N ALA A 40 4.82 -10.65 16.48
CA ALA A 40 3.96 -9.81 15.64
C ALA A 40 4.36 -8.32 15.66
N THR A 41 4.77 -7.78 16.81
CA THR A 41 5.26 -6.39 16.94
C THR A 41 6.64 -6.18 16.32
N GLY A 42 7.47 -7.23 16.24
CA GLY A 42 8.78 -7.19 15.60
C GLY A 42 8.69 -7.13 14.08
N LEU A 43 7.70 -7.84 13.49
CA LEU A 43 7.51 -7.87 12.03
C LEU A 43 7.27 -6.47 11.46
N GLN A 44 6.36 -5.70 12.08
CA GLN A 44 6.03 -4.34 11.62
C GLN A 44 7.28 -3.46 11.55
N ALA A 45 8.11 -3.46 12.60
CA ALA A 45 9.32 -2.65 12.66
C ALA A 45 10.37 -3.10 11.62
N VAL A 46 10.53 -4.42 11.43
CA VAL A 46 11.43 -4.98 10.41
C VAL A 46 10.97 -4.55 9.02
N VAL A 47 9.69 -4.74 8.69
CA VAL A 47 9.18 -4.40 7.37
C VAL A 47 9.19 -2.88 7.16
N ASP A 48 8.81 -2.07 8.14
CA ASP A 48 8.91 -0.60 8.03
C ASP A 48 10.36 -0.16 7.74
N HIS A 49 11.35 -0.78 8.39
CA HIS A 49 12.75 -0.51 8.10
C HIS A 49 13.17 -0.98 6.70
N LEU A 50 12.78 -2.19 6.29
CA LEU A 50 13.07 -2.69 4.95
C LEU A 50 12.42 -1.82 3.86
N LEU A 51 11.20 -1.34 4.07
CA LEU A 51 10.50 -0.45 3.14
C LEU A 51 11.15 0.93 3.01
N SER A 52 11.99 1.35 3.97
CA SER A 52 12.81 2.56 3.82
C SER A 52 13.90 2.41 2.74
N ILE A 53 14.22 1.17 2.35
CA ILE A 53 15.14 0.84 1.26
C ILE A 53 14.45 -0.19 0.33
N PRO A 54 13.56 0.26 -0.58
CA PRO A 54 12.71 -0.63 -1.37
C PRO A 54 13.47 -1.71 -2.14
N GLU A 55 14.70 -1.44 -2.57
CA GLU A 55 15.56 -2.41 -3.26
C GLU A 55 16.00 -3.56 -2.35
N VAL A 56 16.30 -3.27 -1.08
CA VAL A 56 16.63 -4.30 -0.08
C VAL A 56 15.41 -5.14 0.24
N PHE A 57 14.25 -4.50 0.44
CA PHE A 57 12.98 -5.21 0.62
C PHE A 57 12.68 -6.13 -0.58
N ALA A 58 12.71 -5.58 -1.79
CA ALA A 58 12.46 -6.33 -3.02
C ALA A 58 13.44 -7.51 -3.17
N TYR A 59 14.73 -7.29 -2.91
CA TYR A 59 15.74 -8.35 -2.96
C TYR A 59 15.49 -9.45 -1.92
N ILE A 60 15.20 -9.12 -0.67
CA ILE A 60 14.92 -10.13 0.37
C ILE A 60 13.65 -10.92 -0.01
N ILE A 61 12.56 -10.22 -0.33
CA ILE A 61 11.27 -10.85 -0.65
C ILE A 61 11.31 -11.66 -1.94
N SER A 62 12.14 -11.28 -2.91
CA SER A 62 12.33 -12.06 -4.13
C SER A 62 12.87 -13.47 -3.87
N GLY A 63 13.52 -13.68 -2.72
CA GLY A 63 14.24 -14.92 -2.43
C GLY A 63 15.34 -15.22 -3.46
N ILE A 64 15.81 -14.24 -4.23
CA ILE A 64 16.86 -14.43 -5.22
C ILE A 64 18.15 -14.74 -4.51
N SER A 65 18.56 -16.00 -4.58
CA SER A 65 19.70 -16.48 -3.85
C SER A 65 20.83 -16.96 -4.73
N ASN A 66 21.14 -16.18 -5.77
CA ASN A 66 22.40 -16.39 -6.49
C ASN A 66 23.63 -16.13 -5.59
N VAL A 67 23.46 -15.42 -4.47
CA VAL A 67 24.50 -15.26 -3.43
C VAL A 67 24.59 -16.49 -2.50
N LEU A 68 23.51 -17.24 -2.26
CA LEU A 68 23.55 -18.47 -1.45
C LEU A 68 23.85 -19.74 -2.27
N LEU A 69 23.99 -19.67 -3.60
CA LEU A 69 24.52 -20.79 -4.39
C LEU A 69 25.96 -21.19 -3.98
N SER A 70 26.68 -20.29 -3.30
CA SER A 70 27.98 -20.58 -2.68
C SER A 70 27.90 -20.80 -1.16
N ALA A 71 26.70 -20.79 -0.57
CA ALA A 71 26.48 -21.02 0.85
C ALA A 71 26.10 -22.49 1.13
N PRO A 72 26.37 -23.00 2.35
CA PRO A 72 25.92 -24.33 2.74
C PRO A 72 24.39 -24.47 2.57
N PRO A 73 23.88 -25.59 2.00
CA PRO A 73 22.45 -25.81 1.72
C PRO A 73 21.50 -25.56 2.90
N VAL A 74 22.01 -25.71 4.12
CA VAL A 74 21.25 -25.53 5.37
C VAL A 74 20.83 -24.08 5.60
N LEU A 75 21.67 -23.09 5.26
CA LEU A 75 21.35 -21.68 5.45
C LEU A 75 20.37 -21.18 4.38
N THR A 76 20.49 -21.73 3.17
CA THR A 76 19.64 -21.41 2.02
C THR A 76 18.16 -21.67 2.31
N LEU A 77 17.84 -22.81 2.93
CA LEU A 77 16.46 -23.19 3.27
C LEU A 77 15.86 -22.26 4.34
N THR A 78 16.62 -21.92 5.38
CA THR A 78 16.09 -21.14 6.52
C THR A 78 15.67 -19.71 6.18
N VAL A 79 16.28 -19.11 5.15
CA VAL A 79 15.96 -17.73 4.72
C VAL A 79 14.70 -17.70 3.86
N TRP A 80 14.49 -18.70 3.00
CA TRP A 80 13.28 -18.79 2.19
C TRP A 80 12.04 -18.99 3.04
N ASP A 81 12.10 -19.92 4.00
CA ASP A 81 11.00 -20.17 4.94
C ASP A 81 10.57 -18.87 5.63
N ARG A 82 11.54 -18.01 5.97
CA ARG A 82 11.28 -16.71 6.61
C ARG A 82 10.67 -15.67 5.67
N CYS A 83 11.07 -15.63 4.40
CA CYS A 83 10.47 -14.73 3.43
C CYS A 83 9.01 -15.12 3.15
N ASP A 84 8.75 -16.43 3.09
CA ASP A 84 7.40 -16.97 2.94
C ASP A 84 6.57 -16.74 4.21
N ASP A 85 7.16 -16.83 5.41
CA ASP A 85 6.53 -16.44 6.66
C ASP A 85 6.11 -14.95 6.64
N ILE A 86 7.00 -14.05 6.20
CA ILE A 86 6.72 -12.61 6.10
C ILE A 86 5.57 -12.34 5.14
N ILE A 87 5.62 -12.90 3.93
CA ILE A 87 4.55 -12.73 2.94
C ILE A 87 3.23 -13.30 3.47
N SER A 88 3.27 -14.52 4.00
CA SER A 88 2.08 -15.20 4.55
C SER A 88 1.46 -14.40 5.69
N GLN A 89 2.28 -13.83 6.58
CA GLN A 89 1.80 -12.99 7.67
C GLN A 89 1.17 -11.70 7.15
N ILE A 90 1.82 -10.98 6.21
CA ILE A 90 1.25 -9.77 5.59
C ILE A 90 -0.09 -10.07 4.90
N MET A 91 -0.19 -11.21 4.20
CA MET A 91 -1.40 -11.62 3.49
C MET A 91 -2.51 -12.11 4.42
N THR A 92 -2.15 -12.74 5.55
CA THR A 92 -3.09 -13.21 6.57
C THR A 92 -3.64 -12.06 7.38
N ASP A 93 -2.78 -11.11 7.77
CA ASP A 93 -3.13 -9.90 8.51
C ASP A 93 -3.70 -8.80 7.62
N PHE A 94 -4.03 -9.12 6.36
CA PHE A 94 -4.59 -8.13 5.43
C PHE A 94 -5.94 -7.60 5.97
N PRO A 95 -6.11 -6.27 6.07
CA PRO A 95 -7.30 -5.66 6.67
C PRO A 95 -8.60 -6.09 6.02
N THR A 96 -9.59 -6.41 6.85
CA THR A 96 -10.96 -6.71 6.39
C THR A 96 -11.90 -5.51 6.53
N LYS A 97 -11.44 -4.44 7.19
CA LYS A 97 -12.19 -3.20 7.38
C LYS A 97 -11.46 -2.02 6.74
N SER A 98 -12.22 -1.15 6.11
CA SER A 98 -11.75 0.09 5.47
C SER A 98 -11.03 1.04 6.42
N GLN A 99 -11.32 1.02 7.73
CA GLN A 99 -10.68 1.88 8.73
C GLN A 99 -9.26 1.44 9.07
N GLU A 100 -9.00 0.14 8.97
CA GLU A 100 -7.73 -0.48 9.36
C GLU A 100 -6.71 -0.41 8.21
N TYR A 101 -7.20 -0.35 6.96
CA TYR A 101 -6.37 -0.37 5.77
C TYR A 101 -5.30 0.73 5.70
N PRO A 102 -5.59 2.03 5.90
CA PRO A 102 -4.60 3.10 5.71
C PRO A 102 -3.38 3.00 6.64
N SER A 103 -3.56 2.45 7.84
CA SER A 103 -2.50 2.26 8.83
C SER A 103 -1.83 0.89 8.76
N SER A 104 -2.34 -0.01 7.92
CA SER A 104 -1.89 -1.40 7.87
C SER A 104 -0.52 -1.55 7.21
N LEU A 105 0.17 -2.63 7.58
CA LEU A 105 1.40 -3.03 6.91
C LEU A 105 1.18 -3.29 5.42
N ALA A 106 0.07 -3.95 5.09
CA ALA A 106 -0.29 -4.29 3.72
C ALA A 106 -0.40 -3.03 2.83
N SER A 107 -1.00 -1.94 3.33
CA SER A 107 -1.10 -0.69 2.57
C SER A 107 0.28 -0.07 2.30
N LYS A 108 1.17 -0.05 3.30
CA LYS A 108 2.54 0.47 3.15
C LYS A 108 3.35 -0.36 2.14
N VAL A 109 3.30 -1.68 2.28
CA VAL A 109 4.00 -2.61 1.38
C VAL A 109 3.46 -2.46 -0.04
N LEU A 110 2.14 -2.39 -0.20
CA LEU A 110 1.51 -2.25 -1.51
C LEU A 110 1.90 -0.94 -2.20
N ASP A 111 1.87 0.18 -1.49
CA ASP A 111 2.29 1.48 -2.02
C ASP A 111 3.76 1.44 -2.44
N SER A 112 4.65 0.97 -1.56
CA SER A 112 6.08 0.86 -1.83
C SER A 112 6.40 -0.05 -3.03
N LEU A 113 5.75 -1.22 -3.12
CA LEU A 113 5.96 -2.15 -4.23
C LEU A 113 5.43 -1.58 -5.55
N SER A 114 4.28 -0.91 -5.53
CA SER A 114 3.74 -0.29 -6.73
C SER A 114 4.67 0.79 -7.28
N MET A 115 5.29 1.61 -6.40
CA MET A 115 6.29 2.60 -6.79
C MET A 115 7.57 1.96 -7.29
N TYR A 116 8.06 0.93 -6.59
CA TYR A 116 9.27 0.19 -6.99
C TYR A 116 9.12 -0.39 -8.40
N PHE A 117 8.00 -1.05 -8.69
CA PHE A 117 7.75 -1.63 -10.00
C PHE A 117 7.46 -0.60 -11.09
N LEU A 118 6.90 0.57 -10.73
CA LEU A 118 6.72 1.67 -11.69
C LEU A 118 8.05 2.29 -12.12
N ALA A 119 9.04 2.32 -11.22
CA ALA A 119 10.40 2.77 -11.51
C ALA A 119 11.30 1.66 -12.09
N PHE A 120 10.78 0.45 -12.26
CA PHE A 120 11.56 -0.69 -12.74
C PHE A 120 11.92 -0.54 -14.22
N PRO A 121 13.10 -1.01 -14.68
CA PRO A 121 13.50 -0.89 -16.08
C PRO A 121 12.48 -1.55 -17.02
N VAL A 122 11.96 -0.77 -17.96
CA VAL A 122 10.85 -1.15 -18.84
C VAL A 122 11.23 -2.34 -19.72
N GLU A 123 12.49 -2.43 -20.11
CA GLU A 123 13.04 -3.50 -20.95
C GLU A 123 13.08 -4.86 -20.24
N SER A 124 12.94 -4.86 -18.91
CA SER A 124 12.99 -6.06 -18.08
C SER A 124 11.63 -6.70 -17.86
N LEU A 125 10.55 -6.08 -18.33
CA LEU A 125 9.18 -6.52 -18.12
C LEU A 125 8.43 -6.69 -19.45
N GLU A 126 7.55 -7.69 -19.49
CA GLU A 126 6.63 -7.86 -20.61
C GLU A 126 5.64 -6.69 -20.67
N THR A 127 5.24 -6.30 -21.88
CA THR A 127 4.31 -5.19 -22.12
C THR A 127 2.99 -5.34 -21.36
N GLU A 128 2.49 -6.57 -21.24
CA GLU A 128 1.26 -6.85 -20.49
C GLU A 128 1.44 -6.58 -18.99
N VAL A 129 2.57 -7.01 -18.43
CA VAL A 129 2.92 -6.78 -17.02
C VAL A 129 3.07 -5.28 -16.73
N LEU A 130 3.69 -4.50 -17.63
CA LEU A 130 3.80 -3.05 -17.50
C LEU A 130 2.45 -2.34 -17.48
N ARG A 131 1.52 -2.80 -18.34
CA ARG A 131 0.14 -2.30 -18.36
C ARG A 131 -0.57 -2.61 -17.05
N ASP A 132 -0.40 -3.82 -16.53
CA ASP A 132 -1.01 -4.24 -15.27
C ASP A 132 -0.44 -3.48 -14.08
N ILE A 133 0.88 -3.24 -14.02
CA ILE A 133 1.53 -2.38 -13.01
C ILE A 133 0.93 -0.98 -13.03
N SER A 134 0.79 -0.38 -14.22
CA SER A 134 0.25 0.97 -14.38
C SER A 134 -1.22 1.06 -13.94
N ARG A 135 -2.03 0.05 -14.34
CA ARG A 135 -3.43 -0.06 -13.93
C ARG A 135 -3.56 -0.22 -12.41
N ASN A 136 -2.77 -1.12 -11.83
CA ASN A 136 -2.77 -1.42 -10.40
C ASN A 136 -2.37 -0.19 -9.59
N ARG A 137 -1.36 0.57 -10.03
CA ARG A 137 -0.99 1.85 -9.39
C ARG A 137 -2.16 2.83 -9.36
N GLY A 138 -2.83 3.02 -10.49
CA GLY A 138 -4.01 3.89 -10.56
C GLY A 138 -5.15 3.44 -9.63
N PHE A 139 -5.35 2.12 -9.50
CA PHE A 139 -6.32 1.55 -8.57
C PHE A 139 -5.95 1.83 -7.11
N ILE A 140 -4.69 1.59 -6.72
CA ILE A 140 -4.20 1.82 -5.35
C ILE A 140 -4.40 3.30 -4.95
N GLU A 141 -3.99 4.23 -5.81
CA GLU A 141 -4.12 5.67 -5.54
C GLU A 141 -5.58 6.13 -5.43
N GLY A 142 -6.46 5.53 -6.24
CA GLY A 142 -7.89 5.85 -6.23
C GLY A 142 -8.65 5.21 -5.06
N ALA A 143 -8.23 4.04 -4.61
CA ALA A 143 -8.96 3.25 -3.62
C ALA A 143 -8.95 3.91 -2.23
N LEU A 144 -7.81 4.47 -1.81
CA LEU A 144 -7.65 5.01 -0.46
C LEU A 144 -8.64 6.16 -0.16
N PRO A 145 -8.77 7.21 -1.01
CA PRO A 145 -9.78 8.25 -0.81
C PRO A 145 -11.21 7.72 -0.77
N VAL A 146 -11.53 6.70 -1.56
CA VAL A 146 -12.87 6.08 -1.60
C VAL A 146 -13.15 5.31 -0.31
N LEU A 147 -12.21 4.51 0.19
CA LEU A 147 -12.32 3.82 1.48
C LEU A 147 -12.50 4.81 2.64
N CYS A 148 -11.74 5.91 2.63
CA CYS A 148 -11.92 6.99 3.61
C CYS A 148 -13.32 7.63 3.52
N ALA A 149 -13.82 7.90 2.31
CA ALA A 149 -15.16 8.45 2.12
C ALA A 149 -16.25 7.49 2.61
N LEU A 150 -16.15 6.20 2.27
CA LEU A 150 -17.07 5.15 2.71
C LEU A 150 -17.15 5.04 4.24
N ASN A 151 -16.01 5.18 4.94
CA ASN A 151 -15.98 5.19 6.40
C ASN A 151 -16.76 6.34 7.04
N THR A 152 -16.90 7.46 6.33
CA THR A 152 -17.59 8.67 6.83
C THR A 152 -19.04 8.75 6.42
N MET A 153 -19.51 7.89 5.50
CA MET A 153 -20.88 7.87 5.05
C MET A 153 -21.82 7.41 6.18
N SER A 154 -22.85 8.21 6.45
CA SER A 154 -23.94 7.83 7.33
C SER A 154 -25.21 7.60 6.51
N PHE A 155 -25.71 6.37 6.52
CA PHE A 155 -27.00 6.03 5.92
C PHE A 155 -28.08 6.21 6.98
N THR A 156 -29.03 7.12 6.74
CA THR A 156 -30.23 7.18 7.57
C THR A 156 -31.05 5.93 7.28
N ASN A 157 -31.17 5.03 8.26
CA ASN A 157 -32.02 3.83 8.17
C ASN A 157 -33.36 4.18 7.50
N GLU A 158 -33.72 3.42 6.46
CA GLU A 158 -34.83 3.60 5.53
C GLU A 158 -36.24 3.48 6.16
N LYS A 159 -36.47 4.09 7.33
CA LYS A 159 -37.82 4.26 7.90
C LYS A 159 -38.41 5.64 7.66
N SER A 160 -37.85 6.46 6.76
CA SER A 160 -38.33 7.85 6.58
C SER A 160 -38.30 8.41 5.16
N PHE A 161 -38.19 7.56 4.13
CA PHE A 161 -38.43 8.00 2.75
C PHE A 161 -39.77 7.47 2.26
N GLU A 162 -40.84 7.85 2.95
CA GLU A 162 -42.12 8.02 2.28
C GLU A 162 -42.12 9.42 1.66
N GLU A 163 -42.23 9.44 0.33
CA GLU A 163 -42.80 10.51 -0.47
C GLU A 163 -42.23 11.93 -0.29
N ASP A 164 -41.19 12.22 -1.07
CA ASP A 164 -41.01 13.57 -1.63
C ASP A 164 -40.66 13.46 -3.13
N ILE A 165 -41.39 12.58 -3.83
CA ILE A 165 -41.54 12.71 -5.28
C ILE A 165 -42.52 13.87 -5.44
N ASN A 166 -41.99 15.08 -5.55
CA ASN A 166 -42.74 16.22 -6.09
C ASN A 166 -43.12 15.84 -7.53
N VAL A 167 -44.31 15.25 -7.66
CA VAL A 167 -45.06 15.17 -8.90
C VAL A 167 -45.17 16.61 -9.38
N TYR A 168 -44.54 16.88 -10.53
CA TYR A 168 -44.77 18.10 -11.27
C TYR A 168 -46.26 18.19 -11.59
N ASP A 169 -46.97 19.00 -10.81
CA ASP A 169 -48.32 19.43 -11.14
C ASP A 169 -48.17 20.49 -12.23
N VAL A 170 -48.10 20.02 -13.47
CA VAL A 170 -48.26 20.87 -14.66
C VAL A 170 -49.75 21.04 -14.87
N ASP A 171 -50.33 22.08 -14.28
CA ASP A 171 -51.64 22.57 -14.69
C ASP A 171 -51.44 23.68 -15.75
N PRO A 172 -51.95 23.50 -16.98
CA PRO A 172 -51.88 24.51 -18.00
C PRO A 172 -52.98 25.55 -17.76
N ASN A 173 -52.57 26.82 -17.64
CA ASN A 173 -53.37 27.97 -18.04
C ASN A 173 -54.53 28.37 -17.10
N ASP A 174 -54.27 29.18 -16.06
CA ASP A 174 -55.08 30.40 -15.82
C ASP A 174 -54.52 31.35 -14.75
N GLY A 175 -54.90 32.63 -14.88
CA GLY A 175 -54.35 33.75 -14.14
C GLY A 175 -54.86 33.95 -12.69
N PHE A 176 -54.02 34.65 -11.92
CA PHE A 176 -54.31 35.42 -10.70
C PHE A 176 -55.22 34.79 -9.63
N ILE A 177 -54.61 34.20 -8.58
CA ILE A 177 -55.17 34.25 -7.22
C ILE A 177 -54.04 34.49 -6.19
N LYS A 178 -54.11 35.64 -5.50
CA LYS A 178 -53.32 35.97 -4.31
C LYS A 178 -53.76 35.08 -3.15
N LEU A 179 -52.87 34.21 -2.65
CA LEU A 179 -53.06 33.52 -1.37
C LEU A 179 -52.17 34.12 -0.28
N LYS A 180 -52.81 34.52 0.83
CA LYS A 180 -52.19 35.06 2.05
C LYS A 180 -51.21 34.05 2.65
N VAL A 181 -49.95 34.43 2.74
CA VAL A 181 -48.91 33.67 3.46
C VAL A 181 -49.11 33.86 4.97
N SER A 182 -49.54 32.79 5.64
CA SER A 182 -49.53 32.69 7.10
C SER A 182 -48.09 32.54 7.60
N GLN A 183 -47.55 33.60 8.19
CA GLN A 183 -46.31 33.54 8.97
C GLN A 183 -46.57 32.81 10.29
N LYS A 184 -46.41 31.48 10.30
CA LYS A 184 -46.28 30.70 11.53
C LYS A 184 -44.96 29.92 11.51
N THR A 185 -43.98 30.47 12.22
CA THR A 185 -42.97 29.75 13.01
C THR A 185 -42.49 28.42 12.42
N GLN A 186 -41.70 28.48 11.36
CA GLN A 186 -40.82 27.39 11.00
C GLN A 186 -39.60 27.46 11.92
N LYS A 187 -39.72 26.86 13.11
CA LYS A 187 -38.57 26.43 13.91
C LYS A 187 -37.73 25.56 12.98
N ARG A 188 -36.67 26.16 12.41
CA ARG A 188 -35.62 25.44 11.69
C ARG A 188 -35.14 24.33 12.61
N ASN A 189 -35.63 23.11 12.36
CA ASN A 189 -34.89 21.91 12.71
C ASN A 189 -33.51 22.13 12.13
N ARG A 190 -32.54 22.34 13.02
CA ARG A 190 -31.12 22.26 12.70
C ARG A 190 -30.88 20.81 12.29
N GLN A 191 -31.29 20.45 11.07
CA GLN A 191 -30.80 19.24 10.44
C GLN A 191 -29.29 19.40 10.45
N LYS A 192 -28.63 18.53 11.21
CA LYS A 192 -27.17 18.44 11.24
C LYS A 192 -26.71 18.48 9.78
N PRO A 193 -25.69 19.30 9.44
CA PRO A 193 -25.18 19.33 8.08
C PRO A 193 -24.88 17.89 7.69
N ARG A 194 -25.66 17.35 6.74
CA ARG A 194 -25.35 16.07 6.12
C ARG A 194 -23.98 16.28 5.50
N ALA A 195 -23.00 15.51 5.94
CA ALA A 195 -21.67 15.55 5.35
C ALA A 195 -21.84 15.42 3.84
N THR A 196 -21.48 16.47 3.10
CA THR A 196 -21.60 16.47 1.64
C THR A 196 -20.63 15.41 1.15
N ILE A 197 -21.17 14.26 0.77
CA ILE A 197 -20.40 13.16 0.20
C ILE A 197 -19.72 13.68 -1.05
N ASN A 198 -18.40 13.56 -1.12
CA ASN A 198 -17.64 13.92 -2.31
C ASN A 198 -17.84 12.85 -3.39
N THR A 199 -18.89 13.00 -4.19
CA THR A 199 -19.25 12.08 -5.28
C THR A 199 -18.19 12.00 -6.37
N ALA A 200 -17.35 13.04 -6.52
CA ALA A 200 -16.29 13.07 -7.52
C ALA A 200 -15.22 11.98 -7.30
N LEU A 201 -14.99 11.57 -6.04
CA LEU A 201 -14.04 10.49 -5.73
C LEU A 201 -14.50 9.14 -6.30
N PHE A 202 -15.79 8.84 -6.16
CA PHE A 202 -16.40 7.61 -6.68
C PHE A 202 -16.41 7.59 -8.21
N PHE A 203 -16.79 8.72 -8.82
CA PHE A 203 -16.78 8.85 -10.28
C PHE A 203 -15.38 8.70 -10.87
N LYS A 204 -14.37 9.36 -10.29
CA LYS A 204 -12.97 9.22 -10.71
C LYS A 204 -12.46 7.78 -10.55
N PHE A 205 -12.92 7.08 -9.52
CA PHE A 205 -12.61 5.67 -9.27
C PHE A 205 -13.40 4.70 -10.16
N GLY A 206 -14.36 5.20 -10.94
CA GLY A 206 -15.17 4.39 -11.86
C GLY A 206 -16.27 3.56 -11.17
N VAL A 207 -16.70 3.96 -9.97
CA VAL A 207 -17.74 3.25 -9.21
C VAL A 207 -18.96 4.14 -8.94
N THR A 208 -20.12 3.52 -8.74
CA THR A 208 -21.33 4.22 -8.34
C THR A 208 -21.27 4.57 -6.85
N VAL A 209 -21.86 5.71 -6.49
CA VAL A 209 -21.97 6.12 -5.08
C VAL A 209 -22.99 5.21 -4.40
N PRO A 210 -22.64 4.49 -3.31
CA PRO A 210 -23.61 3.64 -2.63
C PRO A 210 -24.66 4.50 -1.94
N HIS A 211 -25.92 4.09 -2.05
CA HIS A 211 -27.07 4.76 -1.42
C HIS A 211 -27.56 4.05 -0.15
N THR A 212 -27.07 2.84 0.11
CA THR A 212 -27.42 2.02 1.28
C THR A 212 -26.16 1.58 2.01
N SER A 213 -26.32 1.27 3.31
CA SER A 213 -25.21 0.73 4.12
C SER A 213 -24.70 -0.60 3.55
N GLU A 214 -25.59 -1.44 3.04
CA GLU A 214 -25.23 -2.73 2.43
C GLU A 214 -24.39 -2.53 1.17
N ALA A 215 -24.79 -1.62 0.28
CA ALA A 215 -24.03 -1.30 -0.92
C ALA A 215 -22.63 -0.75 -0.59
N ALA A 216 -22.52 0.08 0.45
CA ALA A 216 -21.23 0.62 0.91
C ALA A 216 -20.31 -0.46 1.50
N ILE A 217 -20.86 -1.41 2.25
CA ILE A 217 -20.13 -2.56 2.79
C ILE A 217 -19.65 -3.45 1.64
N SER A 218 -20.52 -3.79 0.70
CA SER A 218 -20.17 -4.60 -0.47
C SER A 218 -19.07 -3.95 -1.33
N LEU A 219 -19.16 -2.63 -1.55
CA LEU A 219 -18.11 -1.89 -2.26
C LEU A 219 -16.79 -1.89 -1.48
N THR A 220 -16.83 -1.71 -0.15
CA THR A 220 -15.65 -1.78 0.70
C THR A 220 -14.94 -3.13 0.60
N ILE A 221 -15.72 -4.22 0.70
CA ILE A 221 -15.19 -5.60 0.60
C ILE A 221 -14.56 -5.80 -0.78
N GLY A 222 -15.24 -5.37 -1.85
CA GLY A 222 -14.72 -5.49 -3.22
C GLY A 222 -13.38 -4.74 -3.41
N ILE A 223 -13.28 -3.51 -2.90
CA ILE A 223 -12.03 -2.73 -2.98
C ILE A 223 -10.90 -3.42 -2.21
N LEU A 224 -11.15 -3.86 -0.97
CA LEU A 224 -10.12 -4.51 -0.15
C LEU A 224 -9.67 -5.85 -0.75
N ALA A 225 -10.60 -6.62 -1.33
CA ALA A 225 -10.27 -7.85 -2.03
C ALA A 225 -9.34 -7.59 -3.24
N GLU A 226 -9.67 -6.59 -4.07
CA GLU A 226 -8.83 -6.23 -5.22
C GLU A 226 -7.44 -5.75 -4.77
N LEU A 227 -7.35 -4.92 -3.72
CA LEU A 227 -6.05 -4.48 -3.18
C LEU A 227 -5.20 -5.65 -2.68
N LYS A 228 -5.83 -6.68 -2.12
CA LYS A 228 -5.16 -7.91 -1.68
C LYS A 228 -4.63 -8.72 -2.87
N GLU A 229 -5.42 -8.86 -3.93
CA GLU A 229 -4.99 -9.52 -5.16
C GLU A 229 -3.84 -8.76 -5.85
N ILE A 230 -3.88 -7.44 -5.88
CA ILE A 230 -2.79 -6.62 -6.41
C ILE A 230 -1.51 -6.83 -5.58
N LEU A 231 -1.61 -6.90 -4.24
CA LEU A 231 -0.46 -7.19 -3.38
C LEU A 231 0.12 -8.58 -3.67
N SER A 232 -0.75 -9.59 -3.82
CA SER A 232 -0.37 -10.94 -4.23
C SER A 232 0.36 -10.95 -5.57
N PHE A 233 -0.16 -10.19 -6.55
CA PHE A 233 0.47 -10.00 -7.85
C PHE A 233 1.90 -9.46 -7.73
N TYR A 234 2.14 -8.41 -6.94
CA TYR A 234 3.49 -7.86 -6.77
C TYR A 234 4.44 -8.83 -6.07
N PHE A 235 3.98 -9.58 -5.06
CA PHE A 235 4.79 -10.63 -4.46
C PHE A 235 5.14 -11.73 -5.46
N SER A 236 4.19 -12.11 -6.33
CA SER A 236 4.45 -13.09 -7.39
C SER A 236 5.47 -12.57 -8.42
N LEU A 237 5.44 -11.28 -8.75
CA LEU A 237 6.44 -10.66 -9.63
C LEU A 237 7.83 -10.71 -9.02
N LEU A 238 7.98 -10.36 -7.74
CA LEU A 238 9.29 -10.42 -7.06
C LEU A 238 9.89 -11.83 -7.09
N ARG A 239 9.06 -12.88 -7.11
CA ARG A 239 9.49 -14.27 -7.12
C ARG A 239 9.84 -14.82 -8.51
N ARG A 240 9.68 -14.02 -9.58
CA ARG A 240 10.07 -14.42 -10.94
C ARG A 240 11.58 -14.47 -11.08
N THR A 241 12.10 -15.63 -11.47
CA THR A 241 13.55 -15.88 -11.58
C THR A 241 14.17 -15.07 -12.72
N GLU A 242 13.39 -14.68 -13.72
CA GLU A 242 13.84 -13.85 -14.85
C GLU A 242 14.18 -12.43 -14.40
N LEU A 243 13.49 -11.90 -13.38
CA LEU A 243 13.74 -10.57 -12.82
C LEU A 243 14.94 -10.56 -11.87
N ALA A 244 15.54 -11.73 -11.62
CA ALA A 244 16.49 -11.90 -10.55
C ALA A 244 17.76 -11.07 -10.71
N GLY A 245 18.30 -11.09 -11.93
CA GLY A 245 19.49 -10.31 -12.28
C GLY A 245 19.24 -8.81 -12.15
N VAL A 246 18.04 -8.35 -12.52
CA VAL A 246 17.69 -6.93 -12.54
C VAL A 246 17.47 -6.40 -11.13
N ILE A 247 16.73 -7.12 -10.29
CA ILE A 247 16.53 -6.77 -8.87
C ILE A 247 17.90 -6.69 -8.15
N LYS A 248 18.78 -7.65 -8.40
CA LYS A 248 20.15 -7.63 -7.87
C LYS A 248 20.95 -6.43 -8.39
N ALA A 249 20.84 -6.12 -9.69
CA ALA A 249 21.56 -4.99 -10.28
C ALA A 249 21.09 -3.65 -9.69
N LEU A 250 19.78 -3.46 -9.48
CA LEU A 250 19.23 -2.25 -8.88
C LEU A 250 19.73 -2.04 -7.44
N LEU A 251 19.79 -3.13 -6.65
CA LEU A 251 20.33 -3.08 -5.29
C LEU A 251 21.78 -2.54 -5.25
N PHE A 252 22.66 -3.06 -6.12
CA PHE A 252 24.08 -2.72 -6.08
C PHE A 252 24.49 -1.51 -6.92
N SER A 253 23.67 -1.09 -7.89
CA SER A 253 23.96 0.11 -8.70
C SER A 253 23.90 1.38 -7.84
N ASN A 254 22.89 1.46 -6.96
CA ASN A 254 22.71 2.57 -6.05
C ASN A 254 23.76 2.63 -4.92
N ALA A 255 24.37 1.50 -4.56
CA ALA A 255 25.46 1.46 -3.58
C ALA A 255 26.77 2.06 -4.15
N ARG A 256 27.01 1.87 -5.45
CA ARG A 256 28.25 2.32 -6.11
C ARG A 256 28.27 3.82 -6.39
N GLU A 257 27.11 4.43 -6.62
CA GLU A 257 26.96 5.88 -6.78
C GLU A 257 27.16 6.62 -5.46
N SER A 258 26.60 6.09 -4.36
CA SER A 258 26.79 6.64 -3.00
C SER A 258 28.26 6.68 -2.58
N ALA A 259 29.05 5.66 -2.92
CA ALA A 259 30.48 5.59 -2.58
C ALA A 259 31.36 6.58 -3.38
N LYS A 260 30.90 7.04 -4.55
CA LYS A 260 31.65 8.03 -5.37
C LYS A 260 31.49 9.45 -4.86
N ASP A 261 30.36 9.79 -4.24
CA ASP A 261 30.07 11.15 -3.78
C ASP A 261 30.79 11.51 -2.46
N VAL A 262 31.43 10.53 -1.80
CA VAL A 262 32.12 10.69 -0.52
C VAL A 262 33.65 10.73 -0.67
N SER A 263 34.20 10.55 -1.87
CA SER A 263 35.63 10.75 -2.11
C SER A 263 35.89 12.20 -2.57
N PRO A 264 36.42 13.09 -1.71
CA PRO A 264 37.01 14.32 -2.21
C PRO A 264 38.22 13.95 -3.06
N GLU A 265 38.22 14.34 -4.33
CA GLU A 265 39.42 14.34 -5.17
C GLU A 265 40.50 15.17 -4.44
N VAL A 266 41.38 14.50 -3.71
CA VAL A 266 42.64 15.09 -3.29
C VAL A 266 43.48 15.20 -4.55
N SER A 267 43.38 16.36 -5.20
CA SER A 267 44.30 16.81 -6.24
C SER A 267 45.70 16.82 -5.65
N SER A 268 46.46 15.76 -5.92
CA SER A 268 47.89 15.73 -5.71
C SER A 268 48.52 16.63 -6.77
N ALA A 269 48.78 17.88 -6.41
CA ALA A 269 49.66 18.76 -7.16
C ALA A 269 51.09 18.20 -7.09
N GLU A 270 51.65 17.90 -8.27
CA GLU A 270 53.05 17.56 -8.47
C GLU A 270 53.97 18.71 -8.01
N VAL A 271 55.10 18.35 -7.38
CA VAL A 271 56.27 19.21 -7.18
C VAL A 271 57.48 18.49 -7.73
#